data_AF-A0A2V2LEQ2-F1
#
_entry.id   AF-A0A2V2LEQ2-F1
#
_cell.length_a   1.000
_cell.length_b   1.000
_cell.length_c   1.000
_cell.angle_alpha   90.00
_cell.angle_beta   90.00
_cell.angle_gamma   90.00
#
_symmetry.space_group_name_H-M   'P 1'
#
loop_
_entity.id
_entity.type
_entity.pdbx_description
1 polymer ?
#
loop_
_entity_poly.entity_id
_entity_poly.type
_entity_poly.pdbx_seq_one_letter_code
_entity_poly.pdbx_strand_id
1 'polypeptide(L)' 'MKFHVPDMSCGHCTAAIDKALKAVDPAAKVDTDLTSKTVTIASGKDAAALQAAMTKAGYPATPA' A
#
# COMPACT_ATOMS: atom_id res chain seq x y z
N MET A 1 -8.59 0.19 -5.75
CA MET A 1 -8.80 -0.64 -4.54
C MET A 1 -8.29 0.11 -3.33
N LYS A 2 -8.84 -0.14 -2.14
CA LYS A 2 -8.45 0.56 -0.91
C LYS A 2 -8.04 -0.44 0.17
N PHE A 3 -6.99 -0.09 0.92
CA PHE A 3 -6.50 -0.86 2.05
C PHE A 3 -6.37 0.03 3.29
N HIS A 4 -6.55 -0.56 4.46
CA HIS A 4 -6.24 0.05 5.75
C HIS A 4 -4.91 -0.50 6.26
N VAL A 5 -4.01 0.39 6.67
CA VAL A 5 -2.62 0.10 7.04
C VAL A 5 -2.30 0.80 8.38
N PRO A 6 -2.59 0.15 9.53
CA PRO A 6 -2.54 0.79 10.84
C PRO A 6 -1.13 1.26 11.28
N ASP A 7 -0.08 0.63 10.73
CA ASP A 7 1.33 0.92 11.01
C ASP A 7 1.89 2.14 10.25
N MET A 8 1.11 2.76 9.37
CA MET A 8 1.51 4.04 8.78
C MET A 8 1.47 5.15 9.82
N SER A 9 2.64 5.70 10.12
CA SER A 9 2.82 6.73 11.15
C SER A 9 3.61 7.95 10.66
N CYS A 10 4.35 7.85 9.55
CA CYS A 10 5.10 8.96 8.96
C CYS A 10 5.32 8.81 7.45
N GLY A 11 5.85 9.85 6.80
CA GLY A 11 6.12 9.84 5.35
C GLY A 11 7.16 8.81 4.88
N HIS A 12 7.98 8.25 5.79
CA HIS A 12 8.85 7.12 5.43
C HIS A 12 8.05 5.83 5.20
N CYS A 13 6.95 5.63 5.95
CA CYS A 13 6.06 4.48 5.77
C CYS A 13 5.41 4.51 4.39
N THR A 14 4.93 5.68 3.96
CA THR A 14 4.26 5.83 2.66
C THR A 14 5.22 5.59 1.51
N ALA A 15 6.46 6.09 1.59
CA ALA A 15 7.50 5.84 0.59
C ALA A 15 7.87 4.34 0.50
N ALA A 16 7.95 3.64 1.63
CA ALA A 16 8.25 2.21 1.65
C ALA A 16 7.11 1.38 1.03
N ILE A 17 5.85 1.72 1.36
CA ILE A 17 4.67 1.09 0.77
C ILE A 17 4.61 1.35 -0.74
N ASP A 18 4.78 2.60 -1.18
CA ASP A 18 4.81 2.95 -2.60
C ASP A 18 5.89 2.16 -3.36
N LYS A 19 7.10 2.06 -2.80
CA LYS A 19 8.19 1.27 -3.39
C LYS A 19 7.85 -0.23 -3.47
N ALA A 20 7.25 -0.79 -2.44
CA ALA A 20 6.83 -2.19 -2.42
C ALA A 20 5.75 -2.48 -3.47
N LEU A 21 4.78 -1.57 -3.62
CA LEU A 21 3.72 -1.68 -4.62
C LEU A 21 4.27 -1.52 -6.04
N LYS A 22 5.16 -0.55 -6.27
CA LYS A 22 5.83 -0.34 -7.57
C LYS A 22 6.75 -1.48 -7.98
N ALA A 23 7.28 -2.25 -7.03
CA ALA A 23 8.03 -3.46 -7.34
C ALA A 23 7.14 -4.57 -7.93
N VAL A 24 5.84 -4.59 -7.61
CA VAL A 24 4.86 -5.53 -8.17
C VAL A 24 4.23 -4.98 -9.45
N ASP A 25 3.90 -3.70 -9.45
CA ASP A 25 3.36 -2.98 -10.60
C ASP A 25 3.98 -1.59 -10.71
N PRO A 26 4.99 -1.42 -11.57
CA PRO A 26 5.65 -0.13 -11.78
C PRO A 26 4.69 0.99 -12.24
N ALA A 27 3.54 0.64 -12.81
CA ALA A 27 2.53 1.58 -13.27
C ALA A 27 1.44 1.88 -12.22
N ALA A 28 1.51 1.26 -11.04
CA ALA A 28 0.53 1.49 -9.99
C ALA A 28 0.53 2.95 -9.53
N LYS A 29 -0.66 3.54 -9.43
CA LYS A 29 -0.85 4.82 -8.73
C LYS A 29 -1.23 4.55 -7.30
N VAL A 30 -0.45 5.11 -6.38
CA VAL A 30 -0.62 4.95 -4.94
C VAL A 30 -0.94 6.32 -4.35
N ASP A 31 -2.05 6.37 -3.61
CA ASP A 31 -2.46 7.53 -2.83
C ASP A 31 -2.56 7.08 -1.36
N THR A 32 -1.93 7.83 -0.46
CA THR A 32 -1.84 7.47 0.96
C THR A 32 -2.44 8.57 1.81
N ASP A 33 -3.37 8.19 2.69
CA ASP A 33 -3.93 9.06 3.70
C ASP A 33 -3.46 8.60 5.09
N LEU A 34 -2.57 9.38 5.69
CA LEU A 34 -2.05 9.14 7.03
C LEU A 34 -3.09 9.40 8.13
N THR A 35 -4.10 10.23 7.87
CA THR A 35 -5.15 10.58 8.84
C THR A 35 -6.10 9.39 9.02
N SER A 36 -6.58 8.83 7.92
CA SER A 36 -7.44 7.64 7.93
C SER A 36 -6.65 6.33 7.96
N LYS A 37 -5.32 6.38 7.84
CA LYS A 37 -4.43 5.23 7.71
C LYS A 37 -4.83 4.31 6.55
N THR A 38 -5.18 4.92 5.41
CA THR A 38 -5.60 4.17 4.23
C THR A 38 -4.66 4.40 3.04
N VAL A 39 -4.60 3.39 2.18
CA VAL A 39 -3.85 3.41 0.93
C VAL A 39 -4.80 3.05 -0.20
N THR A 40 -4.98 3.97 -1.13
CA THR A 40 -5.74 3.75 -2.36
C THR A 40 -4.78 3.44 -3.49
N ILE A 41 -5.02 2.31 -4.15
CA ILE A 41 -4.15 1.80 -5.22
C ILE A 41 -4.98 1.66 -6.50
N ALA A 42 -4.51 2.27 -7.58
CA ALA A 42 -4.98 1.97 -8.93
C ALA A 42 -3.89 1.17 -9.65
N SER A 43 -4.17 -0.11 -9.89
CA SER A 43 -3.25 -1.08 -10.48
C SER A 43 -4.05 -2.14 -11.23
N GLY A 44 -3.44 -2.73 -12.26
CA GLY A 44 -4.01 -3.88 -12.96
C GLY A 44 -3.74 -5.22 -12.26
N LYS A 45 -3.06 -5.22 -11.10
CA LYS A 45 -2.76 -6.43 -10.33
C LYS A 45 -3.86 -6.77 -9.33
N ASP A 46 -3.89 -8.03 -8.92
CA ASP A 46 -4.84 -8.51 -7.91
C ASP A 46 -4.58 -7.89 -6.54
N ALA A 47 -5.67 -7.60 -5.83
CA ALA A 47 -5.62 -7.04 -4.48
C ALA A 47 -4.79 -7.91 -3.51
N ALA A 48 -4.88 -9.24 -3.64
CA ALA A 48 -4.10 -10.17 -2.82
C ALA A 48 -2.59 -10.05 -3.06
N ALA A 49 -2.16 -9.81 -4.31
CA ALA A 49 -0.74 -9.65 -4.64
C ALA A 49 -0.18 -8.35 -4.04
N LEU A 50 -0.94 -7.26 -4.12
CA LEU A 50 -0.58 -5.96 -3.56
C LEU A 50 -0.57 -6.01 -2.03
N GLN A 51 -1.55 -6.67 -1.41
CA GLN A 51 -1.58 -6.91 0.03
C GLN A 51 -0.36 -7.70 0.50
N ALA A 52 -0.02 -8.79 -0.19
CA ALA A 52 1.16 -9.59 0.14
C ALA A 52 2.47 -8.78 0.02
N ALA A 53 2.57 -7.89 -0.95
CA ALA A 53 3.74 -7.02 -1.12
C ALA A 53 3.89 -6.02 0.04
N MET A 54 2.80 -5.38 0.46
CA MET A 54 2.80 -4.50 1.63
C MET A 54 3.18 -5.26 2.90
N THR A 55 2.59 -6.44 3.13
CA THR A 55 2.92 -7.30 4.28
C THR A 55 4.40 -7.69 4.28
N LYS A 56 4.98 -8.07 3.13
CA LYS A 56 6.42 -8.38 2.99
C LYS A 56 7.31 -7.19 3.28
N ALA A 57 6.84 -5.97 3.02
CA ALA A 57 7.52 -4.73 3.36
C ALA A 57 7.37 -4.32 4.84
N GLY A 58 6.68 -5.13 5.66
CA GLY A 58 6.43 -4.83 7.07
C GLY A 58 5.18 -3.98 7.32
N TYR A 59 4.33 -3.79 6.30
CA TYR A 59 3.10 -3.01 6.39
C TYR A 59 1.89 -3.91 6.13
N PRO A 60 1.49 -4.74 7.12
CA PRO A 60 0.30 -5.56 7.00
C PRO A 60 -0.93 -4.67 6.72
N ALA A 61 -1.67 -5.04 5.69
CA ALA A 61 -2.78 -4.27 5.17
C ALA A 61 -4.03 -5.13 5.06
N THR A 62 -5.19 -4.56 5.30
CA THR A 62 -6.49 -5.23 5.13
C THR A 62 -7.36 -4.45 4.15
N PRO A 63 -8.23 -5.10 3.36
CA PRO A 63 -9.22 -4.40 2.55
C PRO A 63 -10.06 -3.45 3.41
N ALA A 64 -10.33 -2.25 2.88
CA ALA A 64 -10.99 -1.15 3.60
C ALA A 64 -12.21 -0.60 2.85
#